data_AF-A0A966Z3M4-F1
#
_entry.id   AF-A0A966Z3M4-F1
#
_cell.length_a   1.000
_cell.length_b   1.000
_cell.length_c   1.000
_cell.angle_alpha   90.00
_cell.angle_beta   90.00
_cell.angle_gamma   90.00
#
_symmetry.space_group_name_H-M   'P 1'
#
loop_
_entity.id
_entity.type
_entity.pdbx_description
1 polymer ?
#
loop_
_entity_poly.entity_id
_entity_poly.type
_entity_poly.pdbx_seq_one_letter_code
_entity_poly.pdbx_strand_id
1 'polypeptide(L)'
;MRLVSHRLQNREPLEEEEEKNVHKCFQLNAQMQNLETQLESAYKLYEITRFQVKTLDERVVQLAASARKIAETSYRFGERGMLEFLDAQRTFRAARNDLIRARFELASIVNEIERLSASPEWVAMIEGKK
;
A
#
# COMPACT_ATOMS: atom_id res chain seq x y z
N MET A 1 -11.15 -69.81 13.66
CA MET A 1 -9.95 -68.99 13.42
C MET A 1 -10.22 -68.01 12.28
N ARG A 2 -10.93 -66.91 12.56
CA ARG A 2 -11.14 -65.80 11.61
C ARG A 2 -11.72 -64.58 12.33
N LEU A 3 -10.88 -63.80 13.01
CA LEU A 3 -11.29 -62.56 13.69
C LEU A 3 -10.15 -61.53 13.65
N VAL A 4 -9.82 -61.00 12.46
CA VAL A 4 -8.98 -59.78 12.34
C VAL A 4 -9.48 -58.81 11.24
N SER A 5 -10.38 -59.22 10.34
CA SER A 5 -10.75 -58.39 9.18
C SER A 5 -11.70 -57.21 9.43
N HIS A 6 -12.25 -57.01 10.63
CA HIS A 6 -13.26 -55.96 10.82
C HIS A 6 -12.70 -54.59 11.27
N ARG A 7 -11.41 -54.49 11.65
CA ARG A 7 -10.79 -53.26 12.20
C ARG A 7 -10.17 -52.34 11.13
N LEU A 8 -9.95 -52.81 9.91
CA LEU A 8 -9.31 -52.03 8.84
C LEU A 8 -10.31 -51.14 8.07
N GLN A 9 -11.61 -51.48 8.08
CA GLN A 9 -12.61 -50.77 7.26
C GLN A 9 -13.05 -49.40 7.84
N ASN A 10 -12.74 -49.11 9.11
CA ASN A 10 -13.09 -47.83 9.76
C ASN A 10 -11.90 -46.86 9.91
N ARG A 11 -10.69 -47.22 9.45
CA ARG A 11 -9.51 -46.33 9.51
C ARG A 11 -9.40 -45.40 8.31
N GLU A 12 -9.73 -45.90 7.11
CA GLU A 12 -9.65 -45.14 5.86
C GLU A 12 -10.43 -43.80 5.88
N PRO A 13 -11.68 -43.70 6.40
CA PRO A 13 -12.39 -42.42 6.40
C PRO A 13 -11.89 -41.42 7.47
N LEU A 14 -11.19 -41.88 8.52
CA LEU A 14 -10.64 -40.97 9.54
C LEU A 14 -9.28 -40.41 9.11
N GLU A 15 -8.43 -41.22 8.47
CA GLU A 15 -7.14 -40.78 7.94
C GLU A 15 -7.34 -39.76 6.79
N GLU A 16 -8.34 -39.94 5.91
CA GLU A 16 -8.65 -38.99 4.83
C GLU A 16 -9.15 -37.63 5.36
N GLU A 17 -9.94 -37.62 6.44
CA GLU A 17 -10.39 -36.39 7.10
C GLU A 17 -9.24 -35.69 7.85
N GLU A 18 -8.32 -36.44 8.45
CA GLU A 18 -7.10 -35.90 9.06
C GLU A 18 -6.18 -35.25 8.01
N GLU A 19 -5.96 -35.90 6.86
CA GLU A 19 -5.19 -35.34 5.75
C GLU A 19 -5.84 -34.07 5.17
N LYS A 20 -7.17 -34.08 4.98
CA LYS A 20 -7.93 -32.89 4.57
C LYS A 20 -7.79 -31.75 5.57
N ASN A 21 -7.85 -32.04 6.86
CA ASN A 21 -7.69 -31.04 7.92
C ASN A 21 -6.26 -30.48 7.94
N VAL A 22 -5.24 -31.32 7.84
CA VAL A 22 -3.83 -30.88 7.76
C VAL A 22 -3.61 -30.03 6.52
N HIS A 23 -4.15 -30.44 5.38
CA HIS A 23 -4.08 -29.67 4.13
C HIS A 23 -4.75 -28.30 4.27
N LYS A 24 -5.96 -28.27 4.83
CA LYS A 24 -6.70 -27.04 5.09
C LYS A 24 -5.96 -26.11 6.06
N CYS A 25 -5.38 -26.64 7.14
CA CYS A 25 -4.55 -25.86 8.07
C CYS A 25 -3.31 -25.28 7.38
N PHE A 26 -2.64 -26.07 6.54
CA PHE A 26 -1.50 -25.61 5.76
C PHE A 26 -1.88 -24.47 4.80
N GLN A 27 -3.00 -24.62 4.09
CA GLN A 27 -3.54 -23.58 3.20
C GLN A 27 -3.85 -22.28 3.95
N LEU A 28 -4.52 -22.36 5.10
CA LEU A 28 -4.83 -21.20 5.94
C LEU A 28 -3.56 -20.52 6.44
N ASN A 29 -2.58 -21.29 6.91
CA ASN A 29 -1.30 -20.74 7.35
C ASN A 29 -0.55 -20.02 6.23
N ALA A 30 -0.55 -20.58 5.01
CA ALA A 30 0.04 -19.94 3.85
C ALA A 30 -0.69 -18.63 3.46
N GLN A 31 -2.03 -18.61 3.55
CA GLN A 31 -2.84 -17.42 3.32
C GLN A 31 -2.53 -16.32 4.35
N MET A 32 -2.39 -16.69 5.62
CA MET A 32 -2.04 -15.76 6.70
C MET A 32 -0.66 -15.13 6.48
N GLN A 33 0.37 -15.95 6.19
CA GLN A 33 1.72 -15.44 5.92
C GLN A 33 1.75 -14.48 4.72
N ASN A 34 0.96 -14.79 3.68
CA ASN A 34 0.82 -13.92 2.53
C ASN A 34 0.17 -12.58 2.91
N LEU A 35 -0.91 -12.61 3.70
CA LEU A 35 -1.59 -11.41 4.18
C LEU A 35 -0.68 -10.52 5.04
N GLU A 36 0.09 -11.11 5.95
CA GLU A 36 1.08 -10.39 6.77
C GLU A 36 2.14 -9.71 5.88
N THR A 37 2.65 -10.41 4.88
CA THR A 37 3.64 -9.88 3.94
C THR A 37 3.08 -8.73 3.10
N GLN A 38 1.84 -8.85 2.63
CA GLN A 38 1.14 -7.79 1.89
C GLN A 38 0.95 -6.55 2.77
N LEU A 39 0.49 -6.74 4.01
CA LEU A 39 0.23 -5.65 4.94
C LEU A 39 1.53 -4.92 5.32
N GLU A 40 2.61 -5.66 5.61
CA GLU A 40 3.92 -5.07 5.88
C GLU A 40 4.41 -4.24 4.69
N SER A 41 4.26 -4.75 3.47
CA SER A 41 4.65 -4.05 2.25
C SER A 41 3.82 -2.79 2.03
N ALA A 42 2.50 -2.85 2.26
CA ALA A 42 1.61 -1.72 2.14
C ALA A 42 1.94 -0.61 3.15
N TYR A 43 2.27 -0.97 4.40
CA TYR A 43 2.71 0.00 5.41
C TYR A 43 4.04 0.67 5.06
N LYS A 44 5.02 -0.07 4.54
CA LYS A 44 6.28 0.52 4.06
C LYS A 44 6.02 1.55 2.95
N LEU A 45 5.15 1.20 2.00
CA LEU A 45 4.78 2.10 0.91
C LEU A 45 4.05 3.34 1.44
N TYR A 46 3.14 3.18 2.40
CA TYR A 46 2.46 4.29 3.07
C TYR A 46 3.45 5.29 3.67
N GLU A 47 4.45 4.83 4.43
CA GLU A 47 5.44 5.72 5.05
C GLU A 47 6.25 6.50 4.00
N ILE A 48 6.68 5.82 2.93
CA ILE A 48 7.41 6.44 1.82
C ILE A 48 6.54 7.51 1.14
N THR A 49 5.33 7.15 0.72
CA THR A 49 4.46 8.06 -0.04
C THR A 49 3.96 9.21 0.83
N ARG A 50 3.69 8.98 2.12
CA ARG A 50 3.38 10.04 3.08
C ARG A 50 4.52 11.04 3.21
N PHE A 51 5.76 10.55 3.31
CA PHE A 51 6.94 11.41 3.34
C PHE A 51 7.14 12.19 2.03
N GLN A 52 6.84 11.58 0.88
CA GLN A 52 6.86 12.25 -0.42
C GLN A 52 5.82 13.37 -0.49
N VAL A 53 4.57 13.12 -0.09
CA VAL A 53 3.52 14.15 -0.02
C VAL A 53 3.97 15.32 0.84
N LYS A 54 4.52 15.04 2.03
CA LYS A 54 5.03 16.08 2.93
C LYS A 54 6.13 16.91 2.28
N THR A 55 7.12 16.25 1.67
CA THR A 55 8.25 16.93 1.02
C THR A 55 7.80 17.78 -0.17
N LEU A 56 6.88 17.26 -0.99
CA LEU A 56 6.34 17.99 -2.14
C LEU A 56 5.60 19.25 -1.68
N ASP A 57 4.76 19.16 -0.65
CA ASP A 57 3.93 20.26 -0.16
C ASP A 57 4.74 21.34 0.57
N GLU A 58 5.62 20.93 1.49
CA GLU A 58 6.37 21.84 2.36
C GLU A 58 7.60 22.45 1.67
N ARG A 59 8.19 21.77 0.68
CA ARG A 59 9.45 22.22 0.05
C ARG A 59 9.33 22.48 -1.44
N VAL A 60 8.96 21.46 -2.22
CA VAL A 60 9.08 21.53 -3.70
C VAL A 60 8.09 22.54 -4.28
N VAL A 61 6.83 22.47 -3.88
CA VAL A 61 5.79 23.41 -4.33
C VAL A 61 6.08 24.84 -3.85
N GLN A 62 6.56 25.01 -2.61
CA GLN A 62 6.91 26.33 -2.06
C GLN A 62 8.09 26.98 -2.80
N LEU A 63 9.13 26.20 -3.11
CA LEU A 63 10.28 26.68 -3.86
C LEU A 63 9.88 27.07 -5.28
N ALA A 64 9.11 26.23 -5.97
CA ALA A 64 8.64 26.52 -7.32
C ALA A 64 7.67 27.73 -7.35
N ALA A 65 6.84 27.91 -6.33
CA ALA A 65 5.98 29.09 -6.18
C ALA A 65 6.82 30.38 -6.04
N SER A 66 7.86 30.32 -5.21
CA SER A 66 8.78 31.44 -4.97
C SER A 66 9.56 31.79 -6.24
N ALA A 67 10.10 30.79 -6.94
CA ALA A 67 10.80 30.98 -8.21
C ALA A 67 9.90 31.63 -9.28
N ARG A 68 8.64 31.17 -9.40
CA ARG A 68 7.64 31.80 -10.27
C ARG A 68 7.41 33.26 -9.92
N LYS A 69 7.27 33.60 -8.63
CA LYS A 69 7.04 34.98 -8.17
C LYS A 69 8.23 35.89 -8.48
N ILE A 70 9.45 35.40 -8.30
CA ILE A 70 10.68 36.11 -8.67
C ILE A 70 10.71 36.35 -10.19
N ALA A 71 10.48 35.32 -11.00
CA ALA A 71 10.48 35.43 -12.45
C ALA A 71 9.40 36.39 -12.98
N GLU A 72 8.21 36.36 -12.40
CA GLU A 72 7.12 37.31 -12.71
C GLU A 72 7.54 38.75 -12.45
N THR A 73 8.19 38.98 -11.30
CA THR A 73 8.65 40.30 -10.90
C THR A 73 9.73 40.81 -11.86
N SER A 74 10.78 40.01 -12.12
CA SER A 74 11.83 40.36 -13.07
C SER A 74 11.32 40.60 -14.49
N TYR A 75 10.31 39.84 -14.95
CA TYR A 75 9.67 40.07 -16.24
C TYR A 75 8.95 41.42 -16.29
N ARG A 76 8.18 41.77 -15.24
CA ARG A 76 7.48 43.07 -15.16
C ARG A 76 8.43 44.26 -15.13
N PHE A 77 9.62 44.11 -14.55
CA PHE A 77 10.65 45.14 -14.52
C PHE A 77 11.58 45.14 -15.76
N GLY A 78 11.40 44.19 -16.68
CA GLY A 78 12.21 44.08 -17.89
C GLY A 78 13.62 43.51 -17.69
N GLU A 79 13.92 42.95 -16.51
CA GLU A 79 15.22 42.36 -16.18
C GLU A 79 15.39 40.93 -16.74
N ARG A 80 14.29 40.25 -17.05
CA ARG A 80 14.26 38.91 -17.66
C ARG A 80 13.21 38.80 -18.76
N GLY A 81 13.43 37.89 -19.71
CA GLY A 81 12.49 37.66 -20.80
C GLY A 81 11.18 36.99 -20.38
N MET A 82 10.18 37.07 -21.25
CA MET A 82 8.87 36.40 -21.08
C MET A 82 9.01 34.87 -20.99
N LEU A 83 10.01 34.29 -21.67
CA LEU A 83 10.20 32.84 -21.71
C LEU A 83 10.58 32.27 -20.34
N GLU A 84 11.42 32.97 -19.58
CA GLU A 84 11.87 32.57 -18.25
C GLU A 84 10.71 32.59 -17.25
N PHE A 85 9.79 33.55 -17.38
CA PHE A 85 8.56 33.56 -16.59
C PHE A 85 7.66 32.36 -16.92
N LEU A 86 7.47 32.06 -18.22
CA LEU A 86 6.68 30.91 -18.65
C LEU A 86 7.28 29.58 -18.21
N ASP A 87 8.61 29.46 -18.21
CA ASP A 87 9.31 28.27 -17.71
C ASP A 87 9.10 28.10 -16.20
N ALA A 88 9.25 29.17 -15.42
CA ALA A 88 8.99 29.14 -13.98
C ALA A 88 7.51 28.79 -13.67
N GLN A 89 6.56 29.29 -14.47
CA GLN A 89 5.16 28.87 -14.37
C GLN A 89 4.97 27.38 -14.67
N ARG A 90 5.63 26.87 -15.72
CA ARG A 90 5.55 25.45 -16.10
C ARG A 90 6.09 24.58 -14.98
N THR A 91 7.24 24.92 -14.42
CA THR A 91 7.86 24.21 -13.29
C THR A 91 6.96 24.21 -12.07
N PHE A 92 6.34 25.35 -11.73
CA PHE A 92 5.38 25.41 -10.62
C PHE A 92 4.13 24.53 -10.86
N ARG A 93 3.61 24.50 -12.08
CA ARG A 93 2.48 23.62 -12.45
C ARG A 93 2.87 22.15 -12.35
N ALA A 94 4.07 21.77 -12.82
CA ALA A 94 4.59 20.42 -12.71
C ALA A 94 4.70 19.97 -11.24
N ALA A 95 5.32 20.79 -10.38
CA ALA A 95 5.44 20.50 -8.95
C ALA A 95 4.08 20.29 -8.26
N ARG A 96 3.07 21.09 -8.62
CA ARG A 96 1.70 20.91 -8.11
C ARG A 96 1.06 19.62 -8.61
N ASN A 97 1.27 19.26 -9.86
CA ASN A 97 0.75 18.01 -10.43
C ASN A 97 1.38 16.79 -9.75
N ASP A 98 2.68 16.84 -9.43
CA ASP A 98 3.37 15.77 -8.71
C ASP A 98 2.81 15.61 -7.28
N LEU A 99 2.54 16.71 -6.59
CA LEU A 99 1.86 16.67 -5.28
C LEU A 99 0.46 16.06 -5.37
N ILE A 100 -0.33 16.41 -6.39
CA ILE A 100 -1.67 15.83 -6.60
C ILE A 100 -1.56 14.32 -6.82
N ARG A 101 -0.61 13.88 -7.66
CA ARG A 101 -0.37 12.46 -7.91
C ARG A 101 0.01 11.72 -6.63
N ALA A 102 0.97 12.24 -5.87
CA ALA A 102 1.42 11.63 -4.61
C ALA A 102 0.28 11.54 -3.57
N ARG A 103 -0.61 12.55 -3.50
CA ARG A 103 -1.78 12.51 -2.62
C ARG A 103 -2.79 11.44 -3.05
N PHE A 104 -3.02 11.28 -4.35
CA PHE A 104 -3.89 10.23 -4.87
C PHE A 104 -3.31 8.83 -4.62
N GLU A 105 -2.00 8.67 -4.81
CA GLU A 105 -1.29 7.43 -4.51
C GLU A 105 -1.38 7.09 -3.02
N LEU A 106 -1.14 8.06 -2.13
CA LEU A 106 -1.30 7.88 -0.69
C LEU A 106 -2.70 7.42 -0.32
N ALA A 107 -3.74 8.06 -0.86
CA ALA A 107 -5.13 7.66 -0.64
C ALA A 107 -5.40 6.22 -1.11
N SER A 108 -4.83 5.83 -2.26
CA SER A 108 -4.96 4.46 -2.78
C SER A 108 -4.28 3.44 -1.87
N ILE A 109 -3.11 3.76 -1.32
CA ILE A 109 -2.39 2.90 -0.36
C ILE A 109 -3.17 2.75 0.95
N VAL A 110 -3.75 3.84 1.45
CA VAL A 110 -4.58 3.79 2.66
C VAL A 110 -5.79 2.88 2.44
N ASN A 111 -6.49 3.01 1.31
CA ASN A 111 -7.59 2.12 0.97
C ASN A 111 -7.15 0.65 0.87
N GLU A 112 -5.94 0.38 0.37
CA GLU A 112 -5.41 -0.98 0.29
C GLU A 112 -5.10 -1.56 1.67
N ILE A 113 -4.51 -0.76 2.58
CA ILE A 113 -4.29 -1.16 3.97
C ILE A 113 -5.63 -1.47 4.66
N GLU A 114 -6.65 -0.63 4.46
CA GLU A 114 -7.99 -0.86 5.00
C GLU A 114 -8.59 -2.17 4.46
N ARG A 115 -8.47 -2.42 3.15
CA ARG A 115 -8.94 -3.65 2.50
C ARG A 115 -8.26 -4.89 3.07
N LEU A 116 -6.93 -4.86 3.23
CA LEU A 116 -6.15 -5.97 3.80
C LEU A 116 -6.48 -6.17 5.28
N SER A 117 -6.71 -5.09 6.02
CA SER A 117 -7.08 -5.16 7.45
C SER A 117 -8.51 -5.64 7.69
N ALA A 118 -9.39 -5.51 6.70
CA ALA A 118 -10.76 -5.99 6.74
C ALA A 118 -10.91 -7.47 6.31
N SER A 119 -9.81 -8.15 5.95
CA SER A 119 -9.86 -9.57 5.56
C SER A 119 -10.33 -10.43 6.76
N PRO A 120 -11.22 -11.42 6.52
CA PRO A 120 -11.70 -12.32 7.58
C PRO A 120 -10.57 -13.02 8.34
N GLU A 121 -9.48 -13.35 7.65
CA GLU A 121 -8.30 -13.99 8.23
C GLU A 121 -7.60 -13.07 9.24
N TRP A 122 -7.49 -11.77 8.95
CA TRP A 122 -6.92 -10.78 9.88
C TRP A 122 -7.83 -10.53 11.08
N VAL A 123 -9.14 -10.40 10.85
CA VAL A 123 -10.13 -10.22 11.92
C VAL A 123 -10.13 -11.42 12.86
N ALA A 124 -10.13 -12.64 12.31
CA ALA A 124 -10.02 -13.87 13.09
C ALA A 124 -8.74 -13.94 13.92
N MET A 125 -7.61 -13.38 13.43
CA MET A 125 -6.36 -13.29 14.21
C MET A 125 -6.50 -12.36 15.43
N ILE A 126 -7.22 -11.25 15.29
CA ILE A 126 -7.46 -10.30 16.40
C ILE A 126 -8.42 -10.93 17.43
N GLU A 127 -9.48 -11.59 16.97
CA GLU A 127 -10.49 -12.19 17.83
C GLU A 127 -9.99 -13.46 18.54
N GLY A 128 -9.17 -14.28 17.87
CA GLY A 128 -8.56 -15.48 18.46
C GLY A 128 -7.41 -15.21 19.45
N LYS A 129 -6.95 -13.95 19.57
CA LYS A 129 -5.95 -13.50 20.57
C LYS A 129 -6.57 -12.95 21.86
N LYS A 130 -7.90 -12.85 21.98
CA LYS A 130 -8.61 -12.50 23.23
C LYS A 130 -8.91 -13.73 24.06
#